data_AF-A0A7S1H352-F1
#
_entry.id   AF-A0A7S1H352-F1
#
_cell.length_a   1.000
_cell.length_b   1.000
_cell.length_c   1.000
_cell.angle_alpha   90.00
_cell.angle_beta   90.00
_cell.angle_gamma   90.00
#
_symmetry.space_group_name_H-M   'P 1'
#
loop_
_entity.id
_entity.type
_entity.pdbx_description
1 polymer ?
#
loop_
_entity_poly.entity_id
_entity_poly.type
_entity_poly.pdbx_seq_one_letter_code
_entity_poly.pdbx_strand_id
1 'polypeptide(L)'
;TIALEGLENILKVGEEDIKENGGHNQMATYISEAEGLNKIEELQQHSNNDIYEKCIKILETYFGVEDEEEMTDLRPNEEGDQFQFGMGGTDQQQFDFSGGGQ
;
A
#
# COMPACT_ATOMS: atom_id res chain seq x y z
N THR A 1 27.74 -3.34 8.07
CA THR A 1 26.63 -2.39 8.34
C THR A 1 26.45 -1.34 7.25
N ILE A 2 27.42 -1.09 6.36
CA ILE A 2 27.35 -0.03 5.33
C ILE A 2 26.06 -0.09 4.48
N ALA A 3 25.59 -1.28 4.11
CA ALA A 3 24.34 -1.43 3.35
C ALA A 3 23.10 -1.00 4.16
N LEU A 4 23.04 -1.33 5.46
CA LEU A 4 21.95 -0.91 6.35
C LEU A 4 21.97 0.61 6.59
N GLU A 5 23.16 1.21 6.65
CA GLU A 5 23.31 2.67 6.74
C GLU A 5 22.86 3.36 5.45
N GLY A 6 23.16 2.77 4.30
CA GLY A 6 22.62 3.22 3.01
C GLY A 6 21.10 3.15 2.96
N LEU A 7 20.51 2.02 3.38
CA LEU A 7 19.06 1.83 3.48
C LEU A 7 18.40 2.87 4.41
N GLU A 8 18.98 3.09 5.59
CA GLU A 8 18.49 4.11 6.53
C GLU A 8 18.50 5.51 5.90
N ASN A 9 19.56 5.85 5.17
CA ASN A 9 19.65 7.17 4.52
C ASN A 9 18.65 7.33 3.38
N ILE A 10 18.38 6.28 2.60
CA ILE A 10 17.35 6.28 1.56
C ILE A 10 15.97 6.51 2.17
N LEU A 11 15.65 5.80 3.26
CA LEU A 11 14.38 5.95 3.98
C LEU A 11 14.21 7.36 4.57
N LYS A 12 15.30 7.96 5.09
CA LYS A 12 15.29 9.36 5.55
C LYS A 12 14.94 10.35 4.45
N VAL A 13 15.44 10.14 3.23
CA VAL A 13 15.09 11.01 2.09
C VAL A 13 13.59 10.92 1.80
N GLY A 14 13.00 9.73 1.88
CA GLY A 14 11.55 9.57 1.73
C GLY A 14 10.74 10.33 2.79
N GLU A 15 11.21 10.36 4.05
CA GLU A 15 10.59 11.16 5.12
C GLU A 15 10.68 12.66 4.88
N GLU A 16 11.79 13.13 4.28
CA GLU A 16 11.93 14.54 3.89
C GLU A 16 10.96 14.88 2.76
N ASP A 17 10.78 13.99 1.78
CA ASP A 17 9.83 14.16 0.69
C ASP A 17 8.38 14.23 1.19
N ILE A 18 7.99 13.37 2.15
CA ILE A 18 6.67 13.45 2.81
C ILE A 18 6.45 14.81 3.46
N LYS A 19 7.46 15.39 4.10
CA LYS A 19 7.31 16.70 4.77
C LYS A 19 7.10 17.84 3.77
N GLU A 20 7.68 17.74 2.58
CA GLU A 20 7.57 18.76 1.54
C GLU A 20 6.31 18.60 0.69
N ASN A 21 5.97 17.36 0.32
CA ASN A 21 4.95 17.05 -0.68
C ASN A 21 3.70 16.35 -0.11
N GLY A 22 3.76 15.89 1.14
CA GLY A 22 2.71 15.06 1.75
C GLY A 22 2.67 13.64 1.19
N GLY A 23 1.73 12.83 1.69
CA GLY A 23 1.58 11.43 1.27
C GLY A 23 2.44 10.47 2.09
N HIS A 24 2.95 9.43 1.45
CA HIS A 24 3.64 8.32 2.09
C HIS A 24 5.08 8.14 1.60
N ASN A 25 5.86 7.35 2.35
CA ASN A 25 7.27 7.16 2.06
C ASN A 25 7.46 6.23 0.87
N GLN A 26 7.56 6.79 -0.35
CA GLN A 26 7.75 5.99 -1.57
C GLN A 26 9.01 5.12 -1.52
N MET A 27 10.04 5.55 -0.78
CA MET A 27 11.25 4.75 -0.64
C MET A 27 11.00 3.48 0.18
N ALA A 28 10.15 3.55 1.20
CA ALA A 28 9.70 2.39 1.97
C ALA A 28 8.93 1.41 1.07
N THR A 29 8.04 1.90 0.20
CA THR A 29 7.32 1.08 -0.79
C THR A 29 8.27 0.34 -1.71
N TYR A 30 9.23 1.03 -2.34
CA TYR A 30 10.20 0.40 -3.24
C TYR A 30 11.09 -0.64 -2.53
N ILE A 31 11.44 -0.39 -1.28
CA ILE A 31 12.21 -1.35 -0.47
C ILE A 31 11.37 -2.61 -0.20
N SER A 32 10.08 -2.45 0.10
CA SER A 32 9.15 -3.57 0.32
C SER A 32 9.01 -4.43 -0.94
N GLU A 33 8.76 -3.80 -2.10
CA GLU A 33 8.63 -4.47 -3.40
C GLU A 33 9.90 -5.22 -3.83
N ALA A 34 11.07 -4.73 -3.41
CA ALA A 34 12.36 -5.35 -3.67
C ALA A 34 12.74 -6.48 -2.69
N GLU A 35 11.77 -7.02 -1.94
CA GLU A 35 11.97 -8.02 -0.88
C GLU A 35 12.93 -7.53 0.23
N GLY A 36 13.07 -6.21 0.40
CA GLY A 36 13.99 -5.61 1.35
C GLY A 36 13.62 -5.92 2.79
N LEU A 37 12.32 -5.94 3.10
CA LEU A 37 11.81 -6.27 4.44
C LEU A 37 12.21 -7.67 4.87
N ASN A 38 11.94 -8.68 4.04
CA ASN A 38 12.30 -10.07 4.32
C ASN A 38 13.80 -10.21 4.61
N LYS A 39 14.66 -9.51 3.84
CA LYS A 39 16.11 -9.54 4.05
C LYS A 39 16.55 -8.84 5.32
N ILE A 40 15.89 -7.75 5.71
CA ILE A 40 16.16 -7.05 6.99
C ILE A 40 15.73 -7.93 8.17
N GLU A 41 14.62 -8.65 8.06
CA GLU A 41 14.17 -9.63 9.07
C GLU A 41 15.15 -10.81 9.21
N GLU A 42 15.63 -11.37 8.10
CA GLU A 42 16.66 -12.42 8.13
C GLU A 42 17.94 -11.95 8.83
N LEU A 43 18.33 -10.68 8.61
CA LEU A 43 19.50 -10.08 9.25
C LEU A 43 19.34 -9.88 10.75
N GLN A 44 18.12 -9.89 11.30
CA GLN A 44 17.93 -9.90 12.75
C GLN A 44 18.50 -11.16 13.42
N GLN A 45 18.53 -12.29 12.71
CA GLN A 45 19.09 -13.54 13.23
C GLN A 45 20.63 -13.58 13.13
N HIS A 46 21.26 -12.51 12.63
CA HIS A 46 22.70 -12.43 12.51
C HIS A 46 23.36 -12.38 13.90
N SER A 47 24.47 -13.10 14.07
CA SER A 47 25.23 -13.18 15.33
C SER A 47 25.89 -11.87 15.81
N ASN A 48 25.75 -10.79 15.03
CA ASN A 48 26.34 -9.49 15.37
C ASN A 48 25.23 -8.60 15.91
N ASN A 49 25.33 -8.26 17.19
CA ASN A 49 24.33 -7.45 17.88
C ASN A 49 24.12 -6.09 17.21
N ASP A 50 25.18 -5.47 16.67
CA ASP A 50 25.07 -4.18 15.98
C ASP A 50 24.21 -4.26 14.70
N ILE A 51 24.21 -5.43 14.03
CA ILE A 51 23.37 -5.69 12.86
C ILE A 51 21.92 -5.83 13.32
N TYR A 52 21.67 -6.63 14.35
CA TYR A 52 20.34 -6.80 14.94
C TYR A 52 19.73 -5.45 15.37
N GLU A 53 20.46 -4.67 16.17
CA GLU A 53 20.00 -3.37 16.67
C GLU A 53 19.67 -2.40 15.52
N LYS A 54 20.50 -2.37 14.46
CA LYS A 54 20.23 -1.54 13.28
C LYS A 54 19.00 -2.02 12.50
N CYS A 55 18.80 -3.32 12.36
CA CYS A 55 17.63 -3.87 11.66
C CYS A 55 16.34 -3.54 12.41
N ILE A 56 16.33 -3.74 13.74
CA ILE A 56 15.19 -3.39 14.59
C ILE A 56 14.89 -1.90 14.50
N LYS A 57 15.91 -1.04 14.62
CA LYS A 57 15.70 0.41 14.50
C LYS A 57 15.08 0.79 13.16
N ILE A 58 15.57 0.25 12.05
CA ILE A 58 15.02 0.53 10.71
C ILE A 58 13.55 0.08 10.64
N LEU A 59 13.26 -1.14 11.09
CA LEU A 59 11.90 -1.67 11.07
C LEU A 59 10.96 -0.86 11.96
N GLU A 60 11.33 -0.52 13.19
CA GLU A 60 10.49 0.27 14.09
C GLU A 60 10.31 1.71 13.62
N THR A 61 11.31 2.32 12.97
CA THR A 61 11.24 3.73 12.56
C THR A 61 10.44 3.95 11.29
N TYR A 62 10.53 3.01 10.33
CA TYR A 62 9.99 3.20 8.97
C TYR A 62 8.89 2.21 8.60
N PHE A 63 8.73 1.13 9.38
CA PHE A 63 7.79 0.03 9.08
C PHE A 63 6.99 -0.43 10.29
N GLY A 64 7.19 0.18 11.48
CA GLY A 64 6.67 -0.31 12.75
C GLY A 64 5.66 0.67 13.35
N VAL A 65 4.40 0.23 13.40
CA VAL A 65 3.27 0.87 14.09
C VAL A 65 2.95 2.28 13.61
N GLU A 66 2.46 2.39 12.39
CA GLU A 66 1.25 3.14 12.00
C GLU A 66 0.94 2.76 10.54
N ASP A 67 -0.35 2.63 10.23
CA ASP A 67 -0.90 2.40 8.89
C ASP A 67 -0.95 0.97 8.31
N GLU A 68 -1.66 0.08 9.03
CA GLU A 68 -2.67 -0.79 8.39
C GLU A 68 -3.70 0.01 7.55
N GLU A 69 -3.68 1.35 7.60
CA GLU A 69 -4.48 2.26 6.78
C GLU A 69 -3.89 2.51 5.37
N GLU A 70 -2.61 2.25 5.08
CA GLU A 70 -2.09 2.44 3.70
C GLU A 70 -2.42 1.27 2.74
N MET A 71 -2.89 0.15 3.29
CA MET A 71 -3.53 -0.89 2.47
C MET A 71 -5.01 -0.57 2.18
N THR A 72 -5.53 0.58 2.61
CA THR A 72 -6.93 0.99 2.32
C THR A 72 -7.12 1.72 0.99
N ASP A 73 -6.04 2.05 0.26
CA ASP A 73 -6.15 2.64 -1.09
C ASP A 73 -6.29 1.57 -2.21
N LEU A 74 -6.36 0.29 -1.83
CA LEU A 74 -6.86 -0.80 -2.70
C LEU A 74 -8.38 -1.00 -2.58
N ARG A 75 -9.11 -0.06 -1.98
CA ARG A 75 -10.56 -0.02 -2.12
C ARG A 75 -10.85 0.48 -3.54
N PRO A 76 -11.45 -0.32 -4.44
CA PRO A 76 -11.99 0.24 -5.66
C PRO A 76 -12.94 1.36 -5.25
N ASN A 77 -12.69 2.56 -5.79
CA ASN A 77 -13.52 3.72 -5.57
C ASN A 77 -14.92 3.42 -6.11
N GLU A 78 -15.83 2.89 -5.28
CA GLU A 78 -17.24 2.72 -5.59
C GLU A 78 -18.01 4.05 -5.40
N GLU A 79 -17.36 5.17 -5.70
CA GLU A 79 -18.05 6.44 -5.94
C GLU A 79 -18.51 6.46 -7.41
N GLY A 80 -19.67 5.82 -7.61
CA GLY A 80 -20.67 6.27 -8.56
C GLY A 80 -20.19 6.53 -9.99
N ASP A 81 -19.70 5.51 -10.67
CA ASP A 81 -19.74 5.51 -12.14
C ASP A 81 -20.67 4.39 -12.63
N GLN A 82 -21.73 4.87 -13.26
CA GLN A 82 -22.78 4.11 -13.90
C GLN A 82 -22.17 3.20 -14.97
N PHE A 83 -21.80 1.97 -14.61
CA PHE A 83 -21.44 0.94 -15.59
C PHE A 83 -22.67 0.56 -16.41
N GLN A 84 -22.92 1.31 -17.48
CA GLN A 84 -23.88 0.99 -18.52
C GLN A 84 -23.33 -0.17 -19.35
N PHE A 85 -23.62 -1.39 -18.93
CA PHE A 85 -23.38 -2.58 -19.75
C PHE A 85 -24.44 -2.61 -20.86
N GLY A 86 -24.14 -1.91 -21.96
CA GLY A 86 -24.85 -2.02 -23.22
C GLY A 86 -24.64 -3.40 -23.85
N MET A 87 -25.24 -4.44 -23.26
CA MET A 87 -25.42 -5.73 -23.91
C MET A 87 -26.46 -5.53 -25.02
N GLY A 88 -25.96 -5.25 -26.22
CA GLY A 88 -26.78 -5.32 -27.41
C GLY A 88 -27.30 -6.73 -27.61
N GLY A 89 -28.61 -6.84 -27.84
CA GLY A 89 -29.17 -7.93 -28.62
C GLY A 89 -30.07 -8.91 -27.86
N THR A 90 -31.35 -8.83 -28.24
CA THR A 90 -32.31 -9.93 -28.39
C THR A 90 -33.07 -10.43 -27.16
N ASP A 91 -34.38 -10.22 -27.30
CA ASP A 91 -35.49 -11.03 -26.80
C ASP A 91 -35.95 -10.90 -25.34
N GLN A 92 -37.12 -10.26 -25.26
CA GLN A 92 -38.33 -10.71 -24.57
C GLN A 92 -38.69 -10.11 -23.21
N GLN A 93 -39.85 -9.44 -23.29
CA GLN A 93 -40.89 -9.28 -22.28
C GLN A 93 -40.69 -8.19 -21.24
N GLN A 94 -41.12 -7.00 -21.67
CA GLN A 94 -41.53 -5.88 -20.83
C GLN A 94 -42.74 -6.30 -19.97
N PHE A 95 -42.50 -6.58 -18.69
CA PHE A 95 -43.55 -6.64 -17.67
C PHE A 95 -43.78 -5.23 -17.12
N ASP A 96 -44.95 -4.66 -17.42
CA ASP A 96 -45.40 -3.37 -16.90
C ASP A 96 -46.34 -3.59 -15.70
N PHE A 97 -46.03 -2.91 -14.58
CA PHE A 97 -46.76 -2.95 -13.31
C PHE A 97 -47.33 -1.57 -12.95
N SER A 98 -47.74 -0.77 -13.94
CA SER A 98 -48.31 0.55 -13.67
C SER A 98 -49.43 0.95 -14.63
N GLY A 99 -50.68 0.97 -14.13
CA GLY A 99 -51.72 1.86 -14.67
C GLY A 99 -53.09 1.26 -14.96
N GLY A 100 -53.89 1.07 -13.90
CA GLY A 100 -55.31 1.43 -13.78
C GLY A 100 -56.33 1.19 -14.92
N GLY A 101 -57.42 0.47 -14.57
CA GLY A 101 -58.77 0.87 -15.00
C GLY A 101 -59.70 -0.24 -15.52
N GLN A 102 -60.25 -1.07 -14.62
CA GLN A 102 -61.69 -1.27 -14.35
C GLN A 102 -61.90 -2.48 -13.42
#